data_AF-A0A7S3IT19-F1
#
_entry.id   AF-A0A7S3IT19-F1
#
_cell.length_a   1.000
_cell.length_b   1.000
_cell.length_c   1.000
_cell.angle_alpha   90.00
_cell.angle_beta   90.00
_cell.angle_gamma   90.00
#
_symmetry.space_group_name_H-M   'P 1'
#
loop_
_entity.id
_entity.type
_entity.pdbx_description
1 polymer ?
#
loop_
_entity_poly.entity_id
_entity_poly.type
_entity_poly.pdbx_seq_one_letter_code
_entity_poly.pdbx_strand_id
1 'polypeptide(L)'
;TLMPLDDFMGESMTTKNLKSTLAVPSKGEIVIKGLLKKTRKYFMQRERYITVTNNGELRYYRNKVEYRGTLWLCKRCVCVKVARDSFEIRTPEKTLVLSSAEDPNSPHVDEWVAAVKSVVEGLM
;
A
#
# COMPACT_ATOMS: atom_id res chain seq x y z
N THR A 1 -53.78 -10.55 45.39
CA THR A 1 -53.27 -11.87 44.96
C THR A 1 -51.76 -11.77 44.86
N LEU A 2 -51.08 -12.65 45.60
CA LEU A 2 -49.63 -12.72 45.80
C LEU A 2 -49.00 -13.73 44.81
N MET A 3 -47.82 -13.37 44.27
CA MET A 3 -46.73 -14.19 43.65
C MET A 3 -46.92 -14.78 42.23
N PRO A 4 -45.83 -15.15 41.49
CA PRO A 4 -44.39 -15.14 41.84
C PRO A 4 -43.41 -14.47 40.84
N LEU A 5 -42.18 -14.30 41.34
CA LEU A 5 -40.91 -14.14 40.60
C LEU A 5 -40.64 -15.34 39.70
N ASP A 6 -40.17 -15.10 38.48
CA ASP A 6 -39.40 -16.07 37.72
C ASP A 6 -38.14 -15.42 37.13
N ASP A 7 -37.06 -16.16 37.29
CA ASP A 7 -35.67 -15.85 37.00
C ASP A 7 -35.42 -15.56 35.52
N PHE A 8 -34.61 -14.53 35.24
CA PHE A 8 -33.83 -14.51 34.01
C PHE A 8 -32.37 -14.19 34.34
N MET A 9 -31.68 -15.21 34.86
CA MET A 9 -30.22 -15.30 34.76
C MET A 9 -29.82 -15.37 33.28
N GLY A 10 -28.97 -14.45 32.86
CA GLY A 10 -28.40 -14.39 31.53
C GLY A 10 -27.03 -13.73 31.54
N GLU A 11 -26.12 -14.25 32.38
CA GLU A 11 -24.70 -14.03 32.21
C GLU A 11 -24.25 -14.57 30.85
N SER A 12 -23.69 -13.72 30.00
CA SER A 12 -22.54 -14.09 29.19
C SER A 12 -21.83 -12.86 28.67
N MET A 13 -20.92 -12.32 29.49
CA MET A 13 -19.83 -11.51 29.00
C MET A 13 -18.91 -12.41 28.16
N THR A 14 -19.14 -12.47 26.86
CA THR A 14 -18.13 -13.01 25.94
C THR A 14 -17.14 -11.91 25.59
N THR A 15 -16.14 -11.75 26.46
CA THR A 15 -14.90 -11.06 26.14
C THR A 15 -14.23 -11.79 24.98
N LYS A 16 -14.44 -11.29 23.74
CA LYS A 16 -13.63 -11.71 22.60
C LYS A 16 -12.24 -11.13 22.77
N ASN A 17 -11.42 -11.90 23.48
CA ASN A 17 -9.99 -11.76 23.60
C ASN A 17 -9.38 -12.01 22.21
N LEU A 18 -9.44 -11.03 21.32
CA LEU A 18 -8.67 -11.02 20.08
C LEU A 18 -7.23 -10.72 20.48
N LYS A 19 -6.51 -11.78 20.83
CA LYS A 19 -5.06 -11.84 20.72
C LYS A 19 -4.74 -11.50 19.26
N SER A 20 -4.44 -10.23 19.00
CA SER A 20 -3.76 -9.81 17.79
C SER A 20 -2.38 -10.45 17.82
N THR A 21 -2.30 -11.69 17.35
CA THR A 21 -1.05 -12.31 16.94
C THR A 21 -0.41 -11.33 15.97
N LEU A 22 0.68 -10.69 16.41
CA LEU A 22 1.56 -9.90 15.57
C LEU A 22 2.12 -10.86 14.51
N ALA A 23 1.37 -11.03 13.42
CA ALA A 23 1.81 -11.79 12.27
C ALA A 23 3.02 -11.04 11.73
N VAL A 24 4.21 -11.65 11.86
CA VAL A 24 5.40 -11.20 11.15
C VAL A 24 5.00 -11.16 9.67
N PRO A 25 5.02 -9.98 9.02
CA PRO A 25 4.49 -9.86 7.67
C PRO A 25 5.29 -10.79 6.76
N SER A 26 4.58 -11.68 6.07
CA SER A 26 5.21 -12.65 5.19
C SER A 26 5.96 -11.91 4.08
N LYS A 27 7.17 -12.39 3.73
CA LYS A 27 8.00 -11.73 2.72
C LYS A 27 7.28 -11.76 1.37
N GLY A 28 7.10 -10.59 0.75
CA GLY A 28 6.40 -10.44 -0.53
C GLY A 28 4.92 -10.04 -0.42
N GLU A 29 4.44 -9.69 0.76
CA GLU A 29 3.09 -9.16 0.94
C GLU A 29 2.94 -7.77 0.29
N ILE A 30 1.80 -7.53 -0.37
CA ILE A 30 1.50 -6.25 -1.03
C ILE A 30 1.16 -5.21 0.03
N VAL A 31 1.98 -4.17 0.12
CA VAL A 31 1.78 -3.04 1.04
C VAL A 31 0.82 -2.03 0.43
N ILE A 32 0.99 -1.73 -0.87
CA ILE A 32 0.12 -0.78 -1.57
C ILE A 32 0.00 -1.14 -3.05
N LYS A 33 -1.17 -0.90 -3.64
CA LYS A 33 -1.44 -1.11 -5.05
C LYS A 33 -2.46 -0.10 -5.58
N GLY A 34 -2.38 0.21 -6.85
CA GLY A 34 -3.32 1.15 -7.48
C GLY A 34 -2.89 1.59 -8.86
N LEU A 35 -3.74 2.41 -9.49
CA LEU A 35 -3.48 2.98 -10.80
C LEU A 35 -2.74 4.32 -10.65
N LEU A 36 -1.62 4.48 -11.35
CA LEU A 36 -0.82 5.70 -11.37
C LEU A 36 -0.40 6.06 -12.79
N LYS A 37 -0.31 7.35 -13.09
CA LYS A 37 0.23 7.88 -14.34
C LYS A 37 1.76 7.93 -14.22
N LYS A 38 2.45 7.07 -14.97
CA LYS A 38 3.91 6.99 -15.02
C LYS A 38 4.46 7.82 -16.18
N THR A 39 5.29 8.81 -15.87
CA THR A 39 5.98 9.63 -16.87
C THR A 39 7.16 8.84 -17.48
N ARG A 40 7.39 9.01 -18.79
CA ARG A 40 8.58 8.52 -19.48
C ARG A 40 9.44 9.73 -19.89
N LYS A 41 10.76 9.53 -19.93
CA LYS A 41 11.74 10.60 -20.23
C LYS A 41 11.45 11.37 -21.54
N TYR A 42 10.83 10.73 -22.53
CA TYR A 42 10.61 11.29 -23.87
C TYR A 42 9.17 11.16 -24.38
N PHE A 43 8.24 10.63 -23.56
CA PHE A 43 6.89 10.29 -24.04
C PHE A 43 5.82 10.67 -23.03
N MET A 44 4.59 10.84 -23.55
CA MET A 44 3.37 11.08 -22.77
C MET A 44 3.24 10.13 -21.56
N GLN A 45 2.65 10.66 -20.50
CA GLN A 45 2.30 9.90 -19.31
C GLN A 45 1.43 8.70 -19.69
N ARG A 46 1.71 7.54 -19.10
CA ARG A 46 0.90 6.35 -19.31
C ARG A 46 0.44 5.80 -17.98
N GLU A 47 -0.83 5.47 -17.91
CA GLU A 47 -1.39 4.79 -16.74
C GLU A 47 -0.78 3.40 -16.59
N ARG A 48 -0.41 3.07 -15.37
CA ARG A 48 0.17 1.80 -15.00
C ARG A 48 -0.46 1.37 -13.69
N TYR A 49 -0.85 0.11 -13.64
CA TYR A 49 -1.18 -0.51 -12.36
C TYR A 49 0.14 -0.81 -11.66
N ILE A 50 0.31 -0.30 -10.45
CA ILE A 50 1.54 -0.41 -9.66
C ILE A 50 1.23 -1.20 -8.40
N THR A 51 2.15 -2.08 -8.01
CA THR A 51 2.09 -2.82 -6.75
C THR A 51 3.45 -2.71 -6.07
N VAL A 52 3.46 -2.37 -4.79
CA VAL A 52 4.65 -2.35 -3.94
C VAL A 52 4.48 -3.40 -2.85
N THR A 53 5.49 -4.23 -2.67
CA THR A 53 5.53 -5.26 -1.63
C THR A 53 6.55 -4.92 -0.55
N ASN A 54 6.38 -5.51 0.63
CA ASN A 54 7.22 -5.26 1.81
C ASN A 54 8.68 -5.70 1.66
N ASN A 55 8.99 -6.56 0.69
CA ASN A 55 10.34 -6.99 0.35
C ASN A 55 11.09 -5.99 -0.55
N GLY A 56 10.50 -4.81 -0.81
CA GLY A 56 11.09 -3.78 -1.67
C GLY A 56 10.81 -3.98 -3.16
N GLU A 57 9.94 -4.91 -3.56
CA GLU A 57 9.62 -5.09 -4.97
C GLU A 57 8.50 -4.13 -5.41
N LEU A 58 8.79 -3.27 -6.38
CA LEU A 58 7.80 -2.42 -7.05
C LEU A 58 7.58 -2.95 -8.46
N ARG A 59 6.43 -3.58 -8.70
CA ARG A 59 6.04 -4.06 -10.03
C ARG A 59 5.08 -3.06 -10.68
N TYR A 60 5.21 -2.90 -11.99
CA TYR A 60 4.27 -2.11 -12.78
C TYR A 60 3.82 -2.87 -14.02
N TYR A 61 2.56 -2.66 -14.35
CA TYR A 61 1.82 -3.39 -15.36
C TYR A 61 1.11 -2.39 -16.28
N ARG A 62 0.87 -2.74 -17.55
CA ARG A 62 0.05 -1.89 -18.44
C ARG A 62 -1.38 -1.82 -17.93
N ASN A 63 -1.90 -2.95 -17.45
CA ASN A 63 -3.25 -3.17 -16.93
C ASN A 63 -3.11 -3.97 -15.64
N LYS A 64 -4.15 -4.65 -15.13
CA LYS A 64 -4.01 -5.59 -14.00
C LYS A 64 -3.31 -6.93 -14.35
N VAL A 65 -3.13 -7.22 -15.65
CA VAL A 65 -2.69 -8.54 -16.14
C VAL A 65 -1.32 -8.48 -16.83
N GLU A 66 -1.07 -7.44 -17.63
CA GLU A 66 0.12 -7.40 -18.48
C GLU A 66 1.32 -6.76 -17.77
N TYR A 67 2.25 -7.60 -17.30
CA TYR A 67 3.50 -7.18 -16.65
C TYR A 67 4.40 -6.37 -17.59
N ARG A 68 5.01 -5.30 -17.07
CA ARG A 68 5.90 -4.42 -17.85
C ARG A 68 7.27 -4.23 -17.23
N GLY A 69 7.44 -4.50 -15.95
CA GLY A 69 8.73 -4.43 -15.31
C GLY A 69 8.65 -4.33 -13.80
N THR A 70 9.82 -4.51 -13.20
CA THR A 70 10.05 -4.39 -11.78
C THR A 70 11.09 -3.30 -11.52
N LEU A 71 10.92 -2.59 -10.42
CA LEU A 71 11.94 -1.76 -9.79
C LEU A 71 12.16 -2.31 -8.39
N TRP A 72 13.41 -2.60 -8.05
CA TRP A 72 13.79 -2.97 -6.71
C TRP A 72 14.09 -1.71 -5.89
N LEU A 73 13.34 -1.52 -4.82
CA LEU A 73 13.62 -0.53 -3.79
C LEU A 73 14.79 -1.01 -2.94
N CYS A 74 15.63 -0.08 -2.52
CA CYS A 74 16.77 -0.32 -1.66
C CYS A 74 16.91 0.85 -0.66
N LYS A 75 17.75 0.71 0.36
CA LYS A 75 17.99 1.76 1.37
C LYS A 75 18.45 3.11 0.81
N ARG A 76 19.01 3.11 -0.40
CA ARG A 76 19.44 4.33 -1.11
C ARG A 76 18.30 4.98 -1.90
N CYS A 77 17.13 4.37 -1.94
CA CYS A 77 15.97 4.93 -2.61
C CYS A 77 15.39 6.07 -1.78
N VAL A 78 14.98 7.13 -2.45
CA VAL A 78 14.31 8.27 -1.81
C VAL A 78 12.97 8.48 -2.50
N CYS A 79 11.89 8.48 -1.72
CA CYS A 79 10.55 8.80 -2.19
C CYS A 79 10.17 10.21 -1.74
N VAL A 80 9.85 11.09 -2.70
CA VAL A 80 9.58 12.52 -2.44
C VAL A 80 8.29 12.94 -3.14
N LYS A 81 7.41 13.64 -2.43
CA LYS A 81 6.26 14.30 -3.04
C LYS A 81 6.75 15.56 -3.78
N VAL A 82 6.44 15.65 -5.07
CA VAL A 82 6.92 16.74 -5.94
C VAL A 82 5.84 17.80 -6.14
N ALA A 83 4.59 17.38 -6.27
CA ALA A 83 3.44 18.28 -6.37
C ALA A 83 2.26 17.71 -5.59
N ARG A 84 1.12 18.41 -5.64
CA ARG A 84 -0.13 17.95 -5.01
C ARG A 84 -0.48 16.51 -5.40
N ASP A 85 -0.39 16.23 -6.71
CA ASP A 85 -0.84 14.97 -7.31
C ASP A 85 0.33 14.16 -7.90
N SER A 86 1.58 14.46 -7.52
CA SER A 86 2.74 13.75 -8.03
C SER A 86 3.84 13.54 -7.01
N PHE A 87 4.58 12.45 -7.21
CA PHE A 87 5.72 12.07 -6.41
C PHE A 87 6.75 11.38 -7.28
N GLU A 88 7.97 11.28 -6.77
CA GLU A 88 9.07 10.61 -7.44
C GLU A 88 9.75 9.61 -6.52
N ILE A 89 10.15 8.49 -7.11
CA ILE A 89 10.99 7.47 -6.46
C ILE A 89 12.34 7.53 -7.15
N ARG A 90 13.33 8.07 -6.45
CA ARG A 90 14.72 8.19 -6.91
C ARG A 90 15.46 6.95 -6.46
N THR A 91 15.91 6.13 -7.42
CA THR A 91 16.84 5.03 -7.16
C THR A 91 18.22 5.38 -7.73
N PRO A 92 19.29 4.67 -7.34
CA PRO A 92 20.62 4.91 -7.90
C PRO A 92 20.69 4.76 -9.43
N GLU A 93 19.83 3.91 -10.00
CA GLU A 93 19.82 3.64 -11.44
C GLU A 93 18.89 4.56 -12.23
N LYS A 94 17.75 4.95 -11.63
CA LYS A 94 16.73 5.72 -12.33
C LYS A 94 15.79 6.45 -11.37
N THR A 95 15.18 7.52 -11.87
CA THR A 95 14.07 8.19 -11.18
C THR A 95 12.75 7.83 -11.85
N LEU A 96 11.79 7.37 -11.06
CA LEU A 96 10.41 7.18 -11.49
C LEU A 96 9.58 8.39 -11.06
N VAL A 97 9.01 9.10 -12.02
CA VAL A 97 8.03 10.15 -11.75
C VAL A 97 6.63 9.58 -11.93
N LEU A 98 5.83 9.65 -10.88
CA LEU A 98 4.49 9.09 -10.76
C LEU A 98 3.50 10.18 -10.39
N SER A 99 2.29 10.08 -10.92
CA SER A 99 1.19 11.00 -10.63
C SER A 99 -0.10 10.25 -10.43
N SER A 100 -1.02 10.85 -9.68
CA SER A 100 -2.33 10.28 -9.42
C SER A 100 -3.06 9.98 -10.73
N ALA A 101 -3.70 8.81 -10.80
CA ALA A 101 -4.70 8.55 -11.83
C ALA A 101 -6.07 9.04 -11.37
N GLU A 102 -6.97 9.31 -12.31
CA GLU A 102 -8.38 9.63 -12.02
C GLU A 102 -9.15 8.33 -11.73
N ASP A 103 -8.72 7.58 -10.72
CA ASP A 103 -9.42 6.39 -10.22
C ASP A 103 -9.76 6.62 -8.74
N PRO A 104 -11.05 6.69 -8.38
CA PRO A 104 -11.48 6.94 -7.00
C PRO A 104 -11.06 5.83 -6.02
N ASN A 105 -10.66 4.65 -6.53
CA ASN A 105 -10.17 3.54 -5.72
C ASN A 105 -8.64 3.53 -5.58
N SER A 106 -7.93 4.43 -6.27
CA SER A 106 -6.47 4.51 -6.18
C SER A 106 -6.07 5.28 -4.91
N PRO A 107 -5.08 4.79 -4.14
CA PRO A 107 -4.60 5.49 -2.96
C PRO A 107 -4.10 6.90 -3.28
N HIS A 108 -4.28 7.83 -2.34
CA HIS A 108 -3.76 9.18 -2.47
C HIS A 108 -2.22 9.20 -2.54
N VAL A 109 -1.66 10.24 -3.16
CA VAL A 109 -0.20 10.40 -3.31
C VAL A 109 0.54 10.35 -1.97
N ASP A 110 -0.06 10.90 -0.91
CA ASP A 110 0.54 10.89 0.43
C ASP A 110 0.64 9.46 0.99
N GLU A 111 -0.36 8.62 0.74
CA GLU A 111 -0.35 7.21 1.13
C GLU A 111 0.73 6.42 0.37
N TRP A 112 0.89 6.71 -0.94
CA TRP A 112 1.99 6.15 -1.73
C TRP A 112 3.36 6.52 -1.19
N VAL A 113 3.57 7.80 -0.87
CA VAL A 113 4.86 8.27 -0.34
C VAL A 113 5.14 7.64 1.02
N ALA A 114 4.16 7.60 1.91
CA ALA A 114 4.30 6.99 3.23
C ALA A 114 4.59 5.48 3.14
N ALA A 115 3.84 4.75 2.32
CA ALA A 115 4.02 3.31 2.12
C ALA A 115 5.41 2.99 1.55
N VAL A 116 5.85 3.70 0.51
CA VAL A 116 7.17 3.47 -0.10
C VAL A 116 8.30 3.80 0.89
N LYS A 117 8.18 4.90 1.66
CA LYS A 117 9.17 5.22 2.70
C LYS A 117 9.25 4.15 3.77
N SER A 118 8.10 3.70 4.27
CA SER A 118 8.02 2.62 5.27
C SER A 118 8.66 1.33 4.75
N VAL A 119 8.41 0.96 3.48
CA VAL A 119 9.08 -0.20 2.86
C VAL A 119 10.58 0.00 2.80
N VAL A 120 11.07 1.15 2.32
CA VAL A 120 12.52 1.43 2.21
C VAL A 120 13.21 1.40 3.57
N GLU A 121 12.59 1.96 4.61
CA GLU A 121 13.08 1.95 5.99
C GLU A 121 13.08 0.53 6.60
N GLY A 122 12.10 -0.29 6.23
CA GLY A 122 11.97 -1.68 6.69
C GLY A 122 12.88 -2.69 6.00
N LEU A 123 13.58 -2.32 4.92
CA LEU A 123 14.59 -3.19 4.31
C LEU A 123 15.78 -3.32 5.26
N MET A 124 16.15 -4.56 5.64
CA MET A 124 17.33 -4.84 6.50
C MET A 124 18.63 -4.83 5.70
#